data_AF-A0A932YVF3-F1
#
_entry.id   AF-A0A932YVF3-F1
#
_cell.length_a   1.000
_cell.length_b   1.000
_cell.length_c   1.000
_cell.angle_alpha   90.00
_cell.angle_beta   90.00
_cell.angle_gamma   90.00
#
_symmetry.space_group_name_H-M   'P 1'
#
loop_
_entity.id
_entity.type
_entity.pdbx_description
1 polymer ?
#
loop_
_entity_poly.entity_id
_entity_poly.type
_entity_poly.pdbx_seq_one_letter_code
_entity_poly.pdbx_strand_id
1 'polypeptide(L)'
;MYAYTTLTELLGLTFEKVEIPGSKDEIIFHAKGGRKFLMYHEQDCCEAVSIEDIAGDLDDLVHAPIIRAEERTQDDPNADESGTWTFYEFATQKGSVTIRWYGSSNGYYGESVSLSEVGR
;
A
#
# COMPACT_ATOMS: atom_id res chain seq x y z
N MET A 1 15.58 9.38 -6.23
CA MET A 1 14.75 10.37 -5.52
C MET A 1 13.32 9.90 -5.66
N TYR A 2 12.67 9.55 -4.55
CA TYR A 2 11.25 9.20 -4.54
C TYR A 2 10.42 10.47 -4.69
N ALA A 3 9.44 10.46 -5.58
CA ALA A 3 8.41 11.50 -5.61
C ALA A 3 7.19 10.95 -4.86
N TYR A 4 6.86 11.53 -3.71
CA TYR A 4 5.65 11.19 -2.98
C TYR A 4 4.42 11.49 -3.85
N THR A 5 3.49 10.55 -3.92
CA THR A 5 2.19 10.73 -4.60
C THR A 5 1.04 10.33 -3.70
N THR A 6 -0.16 10.74 -4.11
CA THR A 6 -1.40 10.35 -3.45
C THR A 6 -2.06 9.18 -4.16
N LEU A 7 -2.92 8.44 -3.44
CA LEU A 7 -3.70 7.34 -4.01
C LEU A 7 -4.54 7.77 -5.23
N THR A 8 -4.98 9.03 -5.27
CA THR A 8 -5.75 9.57 -6.39
C THR A 8 -4.96 9.58 -7.70
N GLU A 9 -3.63 9.60 -7.66
CA GLU A 9 -2.81 9.53 -8.87
C GLU A 9 -2.81 8.14 -9.52
N LEU A 10 -3.25 7.11 -8.79
CA LEU A 10 -3.42 5.76 -9.32
C LEU A 10 -4.74 5.59 -10.09
N LEU A 11 -5.72 6.48 -9.88
CA LEU A 11 -7.01 6.41 -10.57
C LEU A 11 -6.85 6.54 -12.08
N GLY A 12 -7.49 5.64 -12.82
CA GLY A 12 -7.41 5.54 -14.28
C GLY A 12 -6.13 4.91 -14.82
N LEU A 13 -5.10 4.69 -13.99
CA LEU A 13 -3.92 3.94 -14.41
C LEU A 13 -4.28 2.47 -14.62
N THR A 14 -3.60 1.85 -15.59
CA THR A 14 -3.68 0.41 -15.85
C THR A 14 -2.33 -0.20 -15.49
N PHE A 15 -2.34 -1.19 -14.60
CA PHE A 15 -1.13 -1.92 -14.23
C PHE A 15 -0.89 -3.12 -15.13
N GLU A 16 0.38 -3.44 -15.39
CA GLU A 16 0.82 -4.65 -16.09
C GLU A 16 1.19 -5.76 -15.10
N LYS A 17 1.50 -5.39 -13.85
CA LYS A 17 1.85 -6.30 -12.76
C LYS A 17 1.67 -5.61 -11.42
N VAL A 18 1.26 -6.36 -10.41
CA VAL A 18 1.31 -5.96 -8.99
C VAL A 18 2.02 -7.07 -8.22
N GLU A 19 3.05 -6.75 -7.43
CA GLU A 19 3.86 -7.77 -6.76
C GLU A 19 4.40 -7.34 -5.40
N ILE A 20 4.68 -8.34 -4.56
CA ILE A 20 5.37 -8.21 -3.27
C ILE A 20 6.74 -8.87 -3.45
N PRO A 21 7.83 -8.09 -3.56
CA PRO A 21 9.13 -8.58 -4.01
C PRO A 21 9.89 -9.45 -2.98
N GLY A 22 9.42 -9.58 -1.75
CA GLY A 22 9.91 -10.63 -0.84
C GLY A 22 9.63 -10.38 0.65
N SER A 23 9.72 -9.13 1.09
CA SER A 23 9.34 -8.71 2.44
C SER A 23 7.92 -8.17 2.45
N LYS A 24 7.24 -8.29 3.59
CA LYS A 24 5.88 -7.78 3.79
C LYS A 24 5.86 -6.26 4.03
N ASP A 25 6.93 -5.54 3.78
CA ASP A 25 7.04 -4.09 4.01
C ASP A 25 6.89 -3.26 2.73
N GLU A 26 6.73 -3.91 1.56
CA GLU A 26 6.56 -3.22 0.29
C GLU A 26 5.65 -3.96 -0.71
N ILE A 27 4.96 -3.19 -1.55
CA ILE A 27 4.23 -3.68 -2.72
C ILE A 27 4.46 -2.73 -3.91
N ILE A 28 4.68 -3.31 -5.08
CA ILE A 28 5.05 -2.59 -6.30
C ILE A 28 3.94 -2.73 -7.35
N PHE A 29 3.50 -1.59 -7.87
CA PHE A 29 2.56 -1.50 -8.99
C PHE A 29 3.32 -1.05 -10.25
N HIS A 30 3.36 -1.92 -11.26
CA HIS A 30 4.00 -1.62 -12.55
C HIS A 30 2.94 -1.09 -13.51
N ALA A 31 2.94 0.21 -13.76
CA ALA A 31 1.98 0.84 -14.65
C ALA A 31 2.38 0.68 -16.12
N LYS A 32 1.37 0.55 -16.97
CA LYS A 32 1.55 0.58 -18.43
C LYS A 32 2.28 1.87 -18.83
N GLY A 33 3.30 1.72 -19.66
CA GLY A 33 4.17 2.84 -20.06
C GLY A 33 5.43 3.01 -19.19
N GLY A 34 5.73 2.05 -18.32
CA GLY A 34 7.03 1.92 -17.65
C GLY A 34 7.14 2.65 -16.32
N ARG A 35 6.12 3.39 -15.90
CA ARG A 35 6.05 4.00 -14.56
C ARG A 35 5.89 2.91 -13.51
N LYS A 36 6.44 3.12 -12.32
CA LYS A 36 6.30 2.21 -11.19
C LYS A 36 5.93 2.99 -9.94
N PHE A 37 5.07 2.39 -9.12
CA PHE A 37 4.68 2.95 -7.85
C PHE A 37 5.00 1.96 -6.75
N LEU A 38 5.63 2.45 -5.70
CA LEU A 38 6.03 1.69 -4.53
C LEU A 38 5.17 2.16 -3.36
N MET A 39 4.41 1.25 -2.76
CA MET A 39 3.85 1.45 -1.43
C MET A 39 4.76 0.75 -0.43
N TYR A 40 5.25 1.50 0.55
CA TYR A 40 6.25 1.02 1.50
C TYR A 40 6.22 1.80 2.80
N HIS A 41 6.89 1.26 3.81
CA HIS A 41 7.20 2.00 5.02
C HIS A 41 8.71 1.91 5.31
N GLU A 42 9.34 3.04 5.60
CA GLU A 42 10.75 3.09 6.04
C GLU A 42 10.81 2.74 7.51
N GLN A 43 11.19 1.50 7.84
CA GLN A 43 11.28 1.05 9.24
C GLN A 43 12.33 1.84 10.02
N ASP A 44 11.97 2.36 11.20
CA ASP A 44 12.91 2.83 12.23
C ASP A 44 12.96 1.85 13.42
N CYS A 45 13.96 2.00 14.29
CA CYS A 45 14.36 1.05 15.34
C CYS A 45 13.30 0.66 16.37
N CYS A 46 12.21 1.44 16.48
CA CYS A 46 11.16 1.25 17.48
C CYS A 46 9.76 1.18 16.86
N GLU A 47 9.66 0.96 15.54
CA GLU A 47 8.41 0.72 14.86
C GLU A 47 8.49 -0.50 13.95
N ALA A 48 7.33 -1.07 13.65
CA ALA A 48 7.18 -2.15 12.70
C ALA A 48 5.90 -1.91 11.90
N VAL A 49 6.01 -1.68 10.59
CA VAL A 49 4.85 -1.54 9.70
C VAL A 49 4.95 -2.53 8.56
N SER A 50 3.96 -3.42 8.43
CA SER A 50 3.99 -4.45 7.39
C SER A 50 2.59 -4.86 6.92
N ILE A 51 2.52 -5.36 5.69
CA ILE A 51 1.38 -6.03 5.08
C ILE A 51 1.05 -7.28 5.90
N GLU A 52 -0.02 -7.18 6.66
CA GLU A 52 -0.52 -8.27 7.48
C GLU A 52 -1.35 -9.23 6.60
N ASP A 53 -2.20 -8.70 5.73
CA ASP A 53 -3.13 -9.49 4.90
C ASP A 53 -3.49 -8.81 3.57
N ILE A 54 -3.88 -9.62 2.59
CA ILE A 54 -4.41 -9.18 1.29
C ILE A 54 -5.70 -9.94 1.04
N ALA A 55 -6.82 -9.22 1.06
CA ALA A 55 -8.13 -9.75 0.75
C ALA A 55 -8.47 -9.43 -0.72
N GLY A 56 -8.62 -10.48 -1.54
CA GLY A 56 -8.87 -10.39 -2.98
C GLY A 56 -7.73 -11.00 -3.80
N ASP A 57 -7.83 -10.90 -5.13
CA ASP A 57 -6.79 -11.35 -6.05
C ASP A 57 -6.03 -10.16 -6.64
N LEU A 58 -4.71 -10.10 -6.46
CA LEU A 58 -3.89 -9.02 -7.03
C LEU A 58 -4.00 -8.96 -8.56
N ASP A 59 -4.29 -10.09 -9.21
CA ASP A 59 -4.50 -10.13 -10.65
C ASP A 59 -5.73 -9.30 -11.06
N ASP A 60 -6.72 -9.08 -10.18
CA ASP A 60 -7.87 -8.20 -10.45
C ASP A 60 -7.46 -6.73 -10.66
N LEU A 61 -6.27 -6.32 -10.20
CA LEU A 61 -5.75 -4.96 -10.41
C LEU A 61 -4.97 -4.80 -11.73
N VAL A 62 -4.68 -5.90 -12.43
CA VAL A 62 -3.83 -5.92 -13.64
C VAL A 62 -4.67 -5.82 -14.91
N HIS A 63 -4.19 -5.12 -15.94
CA HIS A 63 -4.84 -4.96 -17.26
C HIS A 63 -6.25 -4.33 -17.26
N ALA A 64 -6.66 -3.72 -16.15
CA ALA A 64 -7.87 -2.91 -16.06
C ALA A 64 -7.56 -1.57 -15.37
N PRO A 65 -8.25 -0.47 -15.72
CA PRO A 65 -8.07 0.80 -15.03
C PRO A 65 -8.51 0.72 -13.57
N ILE A 66 -7.74 1.33 -12.68
CA ILE A 66 -8.17 1.55 -11.29
C ILE A 66 -9.33 2.54 -11.27
N ILE A 67 -10.45 2.13 -10.71
CA ILE A 67 -11.67 2.96 -10.57
C ILE A 67 -11.90 3.43 -9.13
N ARG A 68 -11.22 2.81 -8.15
CA ARG A 68 -11.25 3.17 -6.74
C ARG A 68 -9.87 3.00 -6.12
N ALA A 69 -9.44 3.96 -5.32
CA ALA A 69 -8.21 3.94 -4.54
C ALA A 69 -8.46 4.75 -3.26
N GLU A 70 -8.58 4.08 -2.12
CA GLU A 70 -8.95 4.70 -0.84
C GLU A 70 -8.11 4.16 0.32
N GLU A 71 -7.92 5.00 1.33
CA GLU A 71 -7.26 4.68 2.59
C GLU A 71 -8.25 4.78 3.74
N ARG A 72 -8.19 3.82 4.67
CA ARG A 72 -8.86 3.89 5.96
C ARG A 72 -7.92 3.44 7.06
N THR A 73 -7.93 4.12 8.19
CA THR A 73 -7.15 3.76 9.37
C THR A 73 -8.05 3.40 10.54
N GLN A 74 -7.53 2.58 11.46
CA GLN A 74 -8.18 2.22 12.71
C GLN A 74 -7.10 1.96 13.78
N ASP A 75 -7.22 2.64 14.93
CA ASP A 75 -6.37 2.37 16.09
C ASP A 75 -6.60 0.92 16.59
N ASP A 76 -5.53 0.25 17.00
CA ASP A 76 -5.58 -1.04 17.69
C ASP A 76 -5.58 -0.82 19.21
N PRO A 77 -6.74 -0.95 19.89
CA PRO A 77 -6.81 -0.74 21.34
C PRO A 77 -6.10 -1.83 22.15
N ASN A 78 -5.65 -2.91 21.51
CA ASN A 78 -4.93 -4.01 22.14
C ASN A 78 -3.42 -3.94 21.90
N ALA A 79 -2.93 -2.92 21.18
CA ALA A 79 -1.50 -2.69 21.06
C ALA A 79 -0.88 -2.39 22.43
N ASP A 80 0.35 -2.87 22.66
CA ASP A 80 1.04 -2.68 23.94
C ASP A 80 1.30 -1.19 24.24
N GLU A 81 1.60 -0.40 23.20
CA GLU A 81 1.83 1.05 23.31
C GLU A 81 1.05 1.83 22.26
N SER A 82 1.36 1.62 20.97
CA SER A 82 0.63 2.18 19.83
C SER A 82 0.55 1.16 18.72
N GLY A 83 -0.59 1.12 18.04
CA GLY A 83 -0.77 0.32 16.85
C GLY A 83 -1.91 0.82 15.99
N THR A 84 -1.73 0.72 14.68
CA THR A 84 -2.67 1.21 13.68
C THR A 84 -2.85 0.17 12.58
N TRP A 85 -4.10 -0.16 12.31
CA TRP A 85 -4.51 -0.87 11.11
C TRP A 85 -4.74 0.13 9.98
N THR A 86 -4.06 -0.06 8.85
CA THR A 86 -4.29 0.75 7.64
C THR A 86 -4.78 -0.14 6.50
N PHE A 87 -5.87 0.26 5.86
CA PHE A 87 -6.53 -0.49 4.80
C PHE A 87 -6.48 0.33 3.52
N TYR A 88 -5.80 -0.21 2.51
CA TYR A 88 -5.79 0.34 1.16
C TYR A 88 -6.71 -0.48 0.27
N GLU A 89 -7.79 0.15 -0.20
CA GLU A 89 -8.77 -0.49 -1.07
C GLU A 89 -8.60 -0.02 -2.51
N PHE A 90 -8.30 -0.96 -3.40
CA PHE A 90 -8.17 -0.75 -4.83
C PHE A 90 -9.23 -1.57 -5.56
N ALA A 91 -9.87 -0.98 -6.57
CA ALA A 91 -10.82 -1.71 -7.40
C ALA A 91 -10.64 -1.43 -8.88
N THR A 92 -10.95 -2.44 -9.69
CA THR A 92 -11.15 -2.35 -11.13
C THR A 92 -12.55 -2.88 -11.47
N GLN A 93 -12.88 -2.99 -12.75
CA GLN A 93 -14.10 -3.68 -13.19
C GLN A 93 -14.05 -5.21 -12.98
N LYS A 94 -12.88 -5.78 -12.67
CA LYS A 94 -12.71 -7.24 -12.49
C LYS A 94 -12.96 -7.67 -11.05
N GLY A 95 -12.63 -6.82 -10.10
CA GLY A 95 -12.74 -7.10 -8.68
C GLY A 95 -12.12 -5.99 -7.84
N SER A 96 -12.04 -6.24 -6.53
CA SER A 96 -11.45 -5.34 -5.55
C SER A 96 -10.45 -6.06 -4.68
N VAL A 97 -9.37 -5.39 -4.34
CA VAL A 97 -8.34 -5.86 -3.42
C VAL A 97 -8.25 -4.90 -2.25
N THR A 98 -8.22 -5.44 -1.04
CA THR A 98 -7.89 -4.69 0.18
C THR A 98 -6.53 -5.17 0.69
N ILE A 99 -5.57 -4.25 0.81
CA ILE A 99 -4.26 -4.50 1.41
C ILE A 99 -4.30 -3.95 2.83
N ARG A 100 -4.18 -4.83 3.82
CA ARG A 100 -4.15 -4.48 5.23
C ARG A 100 -2.71 -4.41 5.71
N TRP A 101 -2.33 -3.25 6.20
CA TRP A 101 -1.07 -3.01 6.89
C TRP A 101 -1.34 -2.94 8.39
N TYR A 102 -0.42 -3.48 9.17
CA TYR A 102 -0.35 -3.28 10.61
C TYR A 102 0.91 -2.51 10.93
N GLY A 103 0.75 -1.37 11.59
CA GLY A 103 1.83 -0.62 12.21
C GLY A 103 1.77 -0.76 13.72
N SER A 104 2.94 -0.86 14.35
CA SER A 104 3.08 -0.79 15.81
C SER A 104 4.31 0.02 16.16
N SER A 105 4.22 0.86 17.19
CA SER A 105 5.32 1.69 17.68
C SER A 105 5.24 1.90 19.19
N ASN A 106 6.27 2.53 19.76
CA ASN A 106 6.27 2.98 21.16
C ASN A 106 5.51 4.31 21.40
N GLY A 107 4.67 4.72 20.45
CA GLY A 107 3.86 5.95 20.52
C GLY A 107 4.58 7.25 20.17
N TYR A 108 5.85 7.22 19.76
CA TYR A 108 6.60 8.40 19.30
C TYR A 108 6.81 8.47 17.78
N TYR A 109 6.54 7.38 17.05
CA TYR A 109 6.83 7.23 15.63
C TYR A 109 5.55 7.09 14.80
N GLY A 110 5.66 7.30 13.49
CA GLY A 110 4.51 7.39 12.59
C GLY A 110 4.26 6.08 11.85
N GLU A 111 3.16 5.40 12.15
CA GLU A 111 2.80 4.09 11.58
C GLU A 111 2.22 4.17 10.14
N SER A 112 2.52 5.25 9.41
CA SER A 112 1.92 5.55 8.10
C SER A 112 2.66 4.86 6.95
N VAL A 113 1.93 4.43 5.93
CA VAL A 113 2.50 3.84 4.70
C VAL A 113 2.64 4.93 3.65
N SER A 114 3.80 4.99 3.01
CA SER A 114 4.11 5.95 1.95
C SER A 114 3.85 5.36 0.57
N LEU A 115 3.34 6.19 -0.34
CA LEU A 115 3.25 5.88 -1.77
C LEU A 115 4.19 6.80 -2.54
N SER A 116 5.07 6.21 -3.35
CA SER A 116 6.03 6.95 -4.16
C SER A 116 6.09 6.43 -5.59
N GLU A 117 6.18 7.34 -6.56
CA GLU A 117 6.59 6.99 -7.92
C GLU A 117 8.11 6.73 -7.94
N VAL A 118 8.50 5.57 -8.47
CA VAL A 118 9.89 5.12 -8.55
C VAL A 118 10.32 4.96 -10.00
N GLY A 119 11.36 5.70 -10.36
CA GLY A 119 12.04 5.55 -11.64
C GLY A 119 11.58 6.53 -12.73
N ARG A 120 12.58 7.18 -13.31
CA ARG A 120 12.63 7.53 -14.72
C ARG A 120 13.99 7.07 -15.25
#